data_AF-A0A183TPJ4-F1
#
_entry.id   AF-A0A183TPJ4-F1
#
_cell.length_a   1.000
_cell.length_b   1.000
_cell.length_c   1.000
_cell.angle_alpha   90.00
_cell.angle_beta   90.00
_cell.angle_gamma   90.00
#
_symmetry.space_group_name_H-M   'P 1'
#
loop_
_entity.id
_entity.type
_entity.pdbx_description
1 polymer ?
#
loop_
_entity_poly.entity_id
_entity_poly.type
_entity_poly.pdbx_seq_one_letter_code
_entity_poly.pdbx_strand_id
1 'polypeptide(L)'
;LHAIVFHVGYKASRGHYTATVLQTQPKCGSETAQPLPAFYYLDDERVFSQPTERLNLLLNTHRPFNLNTGRFEDILPEAGVNGVPPSIAEQPRTPYLLVYTTTYTE
;
A
#
# COMPACT_ATOMS: atom_id res chain seq x y z
N LEU A 1 -2.55 -2.69 12.77
CA LEU A 1 -1.81 -2.63 11.50
C LEU A 1 -0.72 -1.58 11.67
N HIS A 2 0.54 -1.93 11.44
CA HIS A 2 1.68 -1.03 11.55
C HIS A 2 2.21 -0.62 10.18
N ALA A 3 2.22 -1.53 9.21
CA ALA A 3 2.62 -1.22 7.85
C ALA A 3 1.93 -2.11 6.82
N ILE A 4 1.84 -1.62 5.59
CA ILE A 4 1.42 -2.37 4.41
C ILE A 4 2.55 -2.27 3.38
N VAL A 5 2.98 -3.41 2.84
CA VAL A 5 3.85 -3.45 1.65
C VAL A 5 2.97 -3.68 0.44
N PHE A 6 3.10 -2.81 -0.55
CA PHE A 6 2.41 -2.91 -1.82
C PHE A 6 3.38 -3.40 -2.89
N HIS A 7 2.89 -4.28 -3.76
CA HIS A 7 3.45 -4.44 -5.09
C HIS A 7 2.69 -3.51 -6.04
N VAL A 8 3.41 -2.63 -6.73
CA VAL A 8 2.92 -1.73 -7.76
C VAL A 8 3.24 -2.35 -9.12
N GLY A 9 2.22 -2.82 -9.83
CA GLY A 9 2.38 -3.34 -11.18
C GLY A 9 1.44 -4.47 -11.55
N TYR A 10 1.39 -4.72 -12.86
CA TYR A 10 0.50 -5.69 -13.49
C TYR A 10 0.91 -7.15 -13.30
N LYS A 11 2.22 -7.41 -13.14
CA LYS A 11 2.81 -8.75 -13.04
C LYS A 11 3.70 -8.87 -11.82
N ALA A 12 3.83 -10.07 -11.26
CA ALA A 12 4.73 -10.27 -10.11
C ALA A 12 6.22 -10.16 -10.49
N SER A 13 6.58 -10.52 -11.73
CA SER A 13 7.97 -10.53 -12.21
C SER A 13 8.53 -9.16 -12.59
N ARG A 14 7.67 -8.13 -12.73
CA ARG A 14 8.06 -6.76 -13.07
C ARG A 14 7.14 -5.79 -12.35
N GLY A 15 7.72 -4.80 -11.70
CA GLY A 15 6.97 -3.79 -10.97
C GLY A 15 7.88 -3.10 -9.97
N HIS A 16 7.26 -2.51 -8.96
CA HIS A 16 7.92 -1.77 -7.91
C HIS A 16 7.32 -2.11 -6.55
N TYR A 17 8.11 -2.08 -5.49
CA TYR A 17 7.62 -2.30 -4.13
C TYR A 17 7.61 -0.99 -3.36
N THR A 18 6.48 -0.67 -2.75
CA THR A 18 6.33 0.51 -1.91
C THR A 18 5.75 0.12 -0.57
N ALA A 19 5.91 0.97 0.44
CA ALA A 19 5.40 0.69 1.77
C ALA A 19 4.56 1.85 2.27
N THR A 20 3.58 1.56 3.11
CA THR A 20 2.89 2.56 3.91
C THR A 20 3.04 2.19 5.38
N VAL A 21 3.59 3.08 6.18
CA VAL A 21 3.84 2.86 7.61
C VAL A 21 2.97 3.81 8.42
N LEU A 22 2.33 3.27 9.45
CA LEU A 22 1.57 4.02 10.43
C LEU A 22 2.54 4.61 11.46
N GLN A 23 2.64 5.94 11.53
CA GLN A 23 3.33 6.56 12.66
C GLN A 23 2.38 6.60 13.85
N THR A 24 2.53 5.66 14.77
CA THR A 24 1.99 5.80 16.13
C THR A 24 2.80 6.86 16.85
N GLN A 25 2.17 7.95 17.29
CA GLN A 25 2.86 8.94 18.10
C GLN A 25 3.48 8.25 19.34
N PRO A 26 4.69 8.64 19.76
CA PRO A 26 5.20 8.22 21.06
C PRO A 26 4.19 8.64 22.13
N LYS A 27 3.93 7.78 23.12
CA LYS A 27 3.02 8.02 24.25
C LYS A 27 3.49 9.14 25.20
N CYS A 28 4.21 10.13 24.70
CA CYS A 28 4.80 11.21 25.49
C CYS A 28 4.18 12.55 25.09
N GLY A 29 3.19 12.98 25.87
CA GLY A 29 2.87 14.39 26.09
C GLY A 29 1.62 14.92 25.40
N SER A 30 0.68 15.39 26.23
CA SER A 30 -0.50 16.23 25.94
C SER A 30 -1.79 15.51 25.49
N GLU A 31 -2.81 15.57 26.35
CA GLU A 31 -4.17 15.03 26.14
C GLU A 31 -5.05 15.86 25.18
N THR A 32 -4.57 16.97 24.61
CA THR A 32 -5.47 17.99 24.01
C THR A 32 -5.47 18.12 22.49
N ALA A 33 -4.78 17.26 21.75
CA ALA A 33 -5.06 17.06 20.33
C ALA A 33 -4.60 15.66 19.95
N GLN A 34 -5.52 14.77 19.60
CA GLN A 34 -5.18 13.53 18.91
C GLN A 34 -5.09 13.87 17.42
N PRO A 35 -3.91 14.07 16.82
CA PRO A 35 -3.85 14.19 15.37
C PRO A 35 -4.23 12.81 14.83
N LEU A 36 -5.11 12.79 13.83
CA LEU A 36 -5.44 11.55 13.13
C LEU A 36 -4.14 10.85 12.71
N PRO A 37 -4.10 9.50 12.74
CA PRO A 37 -2.92 8.78 12.33
C PRO A 37 -2.46 9.23 10.95
N ALA A 38 -1.23 9.74 10.87
CA ALA A 38 -0.57 10.04 9.61
C ALA A 38 0.12 8.76 9.14
N PHE A 39 -0.09 8.44 7.87
CA PHE A 39 0.61 7.36 7.20
C PHE A 39 1.75 7.95 6.38
N TYR A 40 2.90 7.29 6.38
CA TYR A 40 4.01 7.64 5.50
C TYR A 40 4.06 6.63 4.36
N TYR A 41 3.92 7.12 3.14
CA TYR A 41 4.15 6.33 1.93
C TYR A 41 5.62 6.45 1.55
N LEU A 42 6.31 5.30 1.52
CA LEU A 42 7.71 5.16 1.16
C LEU A 42 7.83 4.59 -0.25
N ASP A 43 8.55 5.32 -1.09
CA ASP A 43 8.83 5.02 -2.49
C ASP A 43 10.33 5.21 -2.74
N ASP A 44 11.10 4.16 -2.50
CA ASP A 44 12.57 4.18 -2.43
C ASP A 44 13.09 5.31 -1.51
N GLU A 45 13.76 6.30 -2.09
CA GLU A 45 14.34 7.45 -1.38
C GLU A 45 13.29 8.53 -1.06
N ARG A 46 12.07 8.41 -1.58
CA ARG A 46 11.01 9.41 -1.44
C ARG A 46 10.02 9.01 -0.37
N VAL A 47 9.71 9.96 0.52
CA VAL A 47 8.76 9.75 1.61
C VAL A 47 7.67 10.82 1.55
N PHE A 48 6.41 10.40 1.61
CA PHE A 48 5.24 11.27 1.53
C PHE A 48 4.32 11.05 2.72
N SER A 49 3.96 12.11 3.45
CA SER A 49 2.88 12.04 4.43
C SER A 49 1.53 11.98 3.70
N GLN A 50 0.73 10.98 4.02
CA GLN A 50 -0.59 10.75 3.45
C GLN A 50 -1.65 10.75 4.56
N PRO A 51 -2.80 11.39 4.34
CA PRO A 51 -3.93 11.28 5.24
C PRO A 51 -4.55 9.88 5.14
N THR A 52 -5.21 9.42 6.20
CA THR A 52 -5.72 8.03 6.31
C THR A 52 -6.69 7.66 5.18
N GLU A 53 -7.47 8.62 4.68
CA GLU A 53 -8.44 8.42 3.59
C GLU A 53 -7.77 7.97 2.29
N ARG A 54 -6.50 8.36 2.06
CA ARG A 54 -5.72 7.95 0.89
C ARG A 54 -5.32 6.48 0.96
N LEU A 55 -5.23 5.87 2.15
CA LEU A 55 -4.92 4.45 2.30
C LEU A 55 -6.00 3.58 1.64
N ASN A 56 -7.28 3.92 1.83
CA ASN A 56 -8.38 3.19 1.22
C ASN A 56 -8.31 3.22 -0.31
N LEU A 57 -7.88 4.35 -0.90
CA LEU A 57 -7.66 4.45 -2.34
C LEU A 57 -6.54 3.52 -2.83
N LEU A 58 -5.45 3.38 -2.06
CA LEU A 58 -4.37 2.45 -2.39
C LEU A 58 -4.85 0.99 -2.33
N LEU A 59 -5.61 0.65 -1.28
CA LEU A 59 -6.15 -0.70 -1.07
C LEU A 59 -7.17 -1.13 -2.13
N ASN A 60 -7.89 -0.18 -2.73
CA ASN A 60 -8.89 -0.47 -3.76
C ASN A 60 -8.29 -0.86 -5.12
N THR A 61 -6.97 -0.73 -5.31
CA THR A 61 -6.31 -1.01 -6.60
C THR A 61 -5.67 -2.41 -6.67
N HIS A 62 -6.23 -3.38 -5.96
CA HIS A 62 -5.64 -4.73 -5.83
C HIS A 62 -5.84 -5.61 -7.07
N ARG A 63 -4.86 -6.49 -7.34
CA ARG A 63 -5.03 -7.58 -8.29
C ARG A 63 -5.98 -8.64 -7.73
N PRO A 64 -6.88 -9.23 -8.56
CA PRO A 64 -7.72 -10.34 -8.12
C PRO A 64 -6.88 -11.50 -7.58
N PHE A 65 -7.25 -12.02 -6.42
CA PHE A 65 -6.65 -13.23 -5.85
C PHE A 65 -7.46 -14.46 -6.27
N ASN A 66 -6.84 -15.36 -7.03
CA ASN A 66 -7.46 -16.58 -7.47
C ASN A 66 -7.26 -17.69 -6.42
N LEU A 67 -8.34 -17.99 -5.68
CA LEU A 67 -8.34 -19.00 -4.61
C LEU A 67 -8.02 -20.43 -5.09
N ASN A 68 -8.37 -20.76 -6.33
CA ASN A 68 -8.15 -22.11 -6.87
C ASN A 68 -6.67 -22.37 -7.19
N THR A 69 -5.94 -21.33 -7.58
CA THR A 69 -4.52 -21.43 -7.96
C THR A 69 -3.57 -20.92 -6.86
N GLY A 70 -4.10 -20.22 -5.85
CA GLY A 70 -3.32 -19.57 -4.81
C GLY A 70 -2.44 -18.44 -5.33
N ARG A 71 -2.86 -17.74 -6.41
CA ARG A 71 -2.06 -16.72 -7.09
C ARG A 71 -2.86 -15.45 -7.33
N PHE A 72 -2.18 -14.30 -7.27
CA PHE A 72 -2.71 -13.07 -7.84
C PHE A 72 -2.67 -13.17 -9.37
N GLU A 73 -3.78 -12.82 -10.02
CA GLU A 73 -3.87 -12.88 -11.47
C GLU A 73 -3.03 -11.75 -12.11
N ASP A 74 -2.34 -12.08 -13.20
CA ASP A 74 -1.70 -11.08 -14.03
C ASP A 74 -2.80 -10.26 -14.70
N ILE A 75 -2.83 -8.96 -14.41
CA ILE A 75 -3.71 -8.04 -15.12
C ILE A 75 -2.99 -7.65 -16.40
N LEU A 76 -3.58 -7.87 -17.57
CA LEU A 76 -3.04 -7.26 -18.78
C LEU A 76 -3.17 -5.74 -18.64
N PRO A 77 -2.10 -4.95 -18.85
CA PRO A 77 -2.28 -3.50 -18.90
C PRO A 77 -3.36 -3.21 -19.94
N GLU A 78 -4.35 -2.40 -19.59
CA GLU A 78 -5.12 -1.73 -20.63
C GLU A 78 -4.06 -1.08 -21.53
N ALA A 79 -4.07 -1.42 -22.82
CA ALA A 79 -3.13 -0.81 -23.76
C ALA A 79 -3.30 0.69 -23.56
N GLY A 80 -2.28 1.35 -22.99
CA GLY A 80 -2.43 2.75 -22.63
C GLY A 80 -2.79 3.54 -23.88
N VAL A 81 -3.41 4.70 -23.70
CA VAL A 81 -3.89 5.52 -24.81
C VAL A 81 -2.76 5.69 -25.84
N ASN A 82 -2.97 5.22 -27.07
CA ASN A 82 -2.01 5.24 -28.18
C ASN A 82 -0.74 4.38 -28.02
N GLY A 83 -0.78 3.28 -27.24
CA GLY A 83 0.35 2.34 -27.13
C GLY A 83 1.47 2.79 -26.19
N VAL A 84 1.23 3.87 -25.42
CA VAL A 84 2.14 4.30 -24.35
C VAL A 84 1.91 3.40 -23.13
N PRO A 85 2.96 2.83 -22.52
CA PRO A 85 2.82 2.09 -21.27
C PRO A 85 2.24 2.98 -20.16
N PRO A 86 1.30 2.48 -19.35
CA PRO A 86 0.73 3.24 -18.23
C PRO A 86 1.81 3.67 -17.24
N SER A 87 1.66 4.88 -16.73
CA SER A 87 2.53 5.46 -15.70
C SER A 87 2.49 4.60 -14.44
N ILE A 88 3.58 4.56 -13.66
CA ILE A 88 3.61 3.91 -12.33
C ILE A 88 2.46 4.41 -11.45
N ALA A 89 2.05 5.68 -11.59
CA ALA A 89 0.94 6.23 -10.84
C ALA A 89 -0.40 5.51 -11.12
N GLU A 90 -0.57 5.04 -12.36
CA GLU A 90 -1.78 4.38 -12.90
C GLU A 90 -1.77 2.86 -12.68
N GLN A 91 -0.64 2.29 -12.26
CA GLN A 91 -0.51 0.85 -12.04
C GLN A 91 -1.22 0.40 -10.76
N PRO A 92 -1.78 -0.82 -10.75
CA PRO A 92 -2.47 -1.37 -9.58
C PRO A 92 -1.50 -1.56 -8.41
N ARG A 93 -1.98 -1.32 -7.19
CA ARG A 93 -1.23 -1.51 -5.95
C ARG A 93 -1.87 -2.65 -5.17
N THR A 94 -1.23 -3.81 -5.23
CA THR A 94 -1.70 -5.02 -4.55
C THR A 94 -1.07 -5.10 -3.17
N PRO A 95 -1.86 -5.14 -2.07
CA PRO A 95 -1.32 -5.40 -0.74
C PRO A 95 -0.66 -6.78 -0.71
N TYR A 96 0.65 -6.81 -0.48
CA TYR A 96 1.44 -8.03 -0.53
C TYR A 96 1.76 -8.57 0.86
N LEU A 97 1.98 -7.66 1.81
CA LEU A 97 2.26 -8.01 3.21
C LEU A 97 1.64 -6.98 4.14
N LEU A 98 0.98 -7.47 5.19
CA LEU A 98 0.37 -6.66 6.22
C LEU A 98 1.12 -6.92 7.54
N VAL A 99 1.75 -5.88 8.08
CA VAL A 99 2.49 -5.95 9.34
C VAL A 99 1.57 -5.53 10.47
N TYR A 100 1.40 -6.39 11.48
CA TYR A 100 0.63 -6.06 12.68
C TYR A 100 1.47 -6.31 13.92
N THR A 101 1.34 -5.43 14.90
CA THR A 101 1.75 -5.74 16.27
C THR A 101 0.56 -6.38 16.97
N THR A 102 0.77 -7.55 17.57
CA THR A 102 -0.18 -8.18 18.48
C THR A 102 0.39 -8.11 19.90
N THR A 103 -0.45 -7.77 20.87
CA THR A 103 -0.13 -7.89 22.29
C THR A 103 -0.86 -9.12 22.81
N TYR A 104 -0.11 -10.13 23.22
CA TYR A 104 -0.65 -11.27 23.93
C TYR A 104 -0.86 -10.88 25.40
N THR A 105 -2.07 -11.08 25.90
CA THR A 105 -2.41 -10.99 27.32
C THR A 105 -2.82 -12.37 27.79
N GLU A 106 -2.07 -12.93 28.74
CA GLU A 106 -2.40 -14.18 29.45
C GLU A 106 -3.67 -14.04 30.31
#